data_AF-A0A7U9WWR8-F1
#
_entry.id   AF-A0A7U9WWR8-F1
#
_cell.length_a   1.000
_cell.length_b   1.000
_cell.length_c   1.000
_cell.angle_alpha   90.00
_cell.angle_beta   90.00
_cell.angle_gamma   90.00
#
_symmetry.space_group_name_H-M   'P 1'
#
loop_
_entity.id
_entity.type
_entity.pdbx_description
1 polymer ?
#
loop_
_entity_poly.entity_id
_entity_poly.type
_entity_poly.pdbx_seq_one_letter_code
_entity_poly.pdbx_strand_id
1 'polypeptide(L)'
;MKPKSKKKKILFIVLAIVAVLIIAGDWVLSVMAHVFGGGGHNSYMDCVNYFACHGYYVFSYDATGNDESEGEGVGGLPQGVIDLDYAITFVEESGKFPSLPIVLFGHSWGGYSVSSVLTYPPRSKSRYSVFGF
;
A
#
# COMPACT_ATOMS: atom_id res chain seq x y z
N MET A 1 -4.14 28.21 -45.14
CA MET A 1 -4.45 26.80 -44.76
C MET A 1 -3.20 26.14 -44.15
N LYS A 2 -3.11 25.91 -42.82
CA LYS A 2 -2.14 24.97 -42.19
C LYS A 2 -2.23 24.78 -40.63
N PRO A 3 -3.39 24.53 -39.97
CA PRO A 3 -3.37 24.19 -38.53
C PRO A 3 -3.55 22.68 -38.24
N LYS A 4 -3.95 21.86 -39.22
CA LYS A 4 -4.40 20.49 -38.99
C LYS A 4 -3.29 19.54 -38.49
N SER A 5 -2.02 19.74 -38.88
CA SER A 5 -0.93 18.85 -38.45
C SER A 5 -0.34 19.19 -37.08
N LYS A 6 -0.36 20.46 -36.64
CA LYS A 6 0.07 20.85 -35.28
C LYS A 6 -0.84 20.23 -34.22
N LYS A 7 -2.16 20.28 -34.42
CA LYS A 7 -3.14 19.66 -33.50
C LYS A 7 -2.95 18.14 -33.39
N LYS A 8 -2.71 17.45 -34.51
CA LYS A 8 -2.41 16.00 -34.52
C LYS A 8 -1.12 15.66 -33.77
N LYS A 9 -0.06 16.46 -33.93
CA LYS A 9 1.21 16.27 -33.20
C LYS A 9 1.02 16.45 -31.69
N ILE A 10 0.28 17.48 -31.27
CA ILE A 10 -0.03 17.72 -29.85
C ILE A 10 -0.84 16.55 -29.27
N LEU A 11 -1.86 16.08 -29.99
CA LEU A 11 -2.66 14.94 -29.54
C LEU A 11 -1.81 13.67 -29.37
N PHE A 12 -0.91 13.39 -30.31
CA PHE A 12 0.02 12.26 -30.21
C PHE A 12 0.95 12.37 -29.00
N ILE A 13 1.48 13.57 -28.72
CA ILE A 13 2.34 13.81 -27.55
C ILE A 13 1.55 13.58 -26.25
N VAL A 14 0.32 14.10 -26.16
CA VAL A 14 -0.53 13.91 -24.97
C VAL A 14 -0.84 12.42 -24.77
N LEU A 15 -1.23 11.71 -25.83
CA LEU A 15 -1.50 10.27 -25.75
C LEU A 15 -0.27 9.45 -25.36
N ALA A 16 0.92 9.81 -25.86
CA ALA A 16 2.17 9.16 -25.48
C ALA A 16 2.52 9.40 -24.01
N ILE A 17 2.35 10.64 -23.51
CA ILE A 17 2.57 10.95 -22.09
C ILE A 17 1.58 10.16 -21.22
N VAL A 18 0.29 10.15 -21.57
CA VAL A 18 -0.73 9.37 -20.84
C VAL A 18 -0.40 7.88 -20.85
N ALA A 19 0.00 7.32 -22.00
CA ALA A 19 0.41 5.93 -22.09
C ALA A 19 1.65 5.63 -21.24
N VAL A 20 2.65 6.51 -21.23
CA VAL A 20 3.83 6.37 -20.36
C VAL A 20 3.45 6.46 -18.89
N LEU A 21 2.54 7.35 -18.50
CA LEU A 21 2.05 7.47 -17.13
C LEU A 21 1.27 6.24 -16.68
N ILE A 22 0.53 5.60 -17.60
CA ILE A 22 -0.20 4.35 -17.34
C ILE A 22 0.77 3.15 -17.27
N ILE A 23 1.78 3.10 -18.14
CA ILE A 23 2.76 1.99 -18.21
C ILE A 23 3.77 2.07 -17.06
N ALA A 24 4.14 3.27 -16.62
CA ALA A 24 4.90 3.49 -15.39
C ALA A 24 4.02 3.38 -14.13
N GLY A 25 2.84 2.74 -14.26
CA GLY A 25 1.69 2.69 -13.34
C GLY A 25 1.97 2.25 -11.90
N ASP A 26 3.18 1.83 -11.60
CA ASP A 26 3.65 1.46 -10.27
C ASP A 26 3.96 2.71 -9.41
N TRP A 27 2.94 3.53 -9.15
CA TRP A 27 3.15 4.83 -8.51
C TRP A 27 3.21 4.77 -6.98
N VAL A 28 2.70 3.69 -6.38
CA VAL A 28 2.47 3.62 -4.94
C VAL A 28 2.56 2.17 -4.44
N LEU A 29 3.15 1.98 -3.26
CA LEU A 29 3.14 0.73 -2.52
C LEU A 29 2.11 0.80 -1.39
N SER A 30 1.11 -0.09 -1.42
CA SER A 30 0.14 -0.23 -0.34
C SER A 30 0.60 -1.28 0.66
N VAL A 31 0.65 -0.94 1.95
CA VAL A 31 0.85 -1.90 3.04
C VAL A 31 -0.48 -2.09 3.77
N MET A 32 -0.93 -3.34 3.86
CA MET A 32 -2.27 -3.66 4.34
C MET A 32 -2.25 -4.31 5.72
N ALA A 33 -2.81 -3.62 6.72
CA ALA A 33 -2.98 -4.12 8.08
C ALA A 33 -4.39 -4.70 8.26
N HIS A 34 -4.48 -5.99 8.58
CA HIS A 34 -5.75 -6.70 8.77
C HIS A 34 -6.38 -6.44 10.16
N VAL A 35 -7.55 -7.03 10.39
CA VAL A 35 -8.38 -6.80 11.60
C VAL A 35 -8.12 -7.83 12.69
N PHE A 36 -8.33 -7.40 13.94
CA PHE A 36 -8.21 -8.22 15.14
C PHE A 36 -9.21 -9.38 15.12
N GLY A 37 -8.72 -10.61 15.22
CA GLY A 37 -9.55 -11.82 15.38
C GLY A 37 -10.40 -12.20 14.17
N GLY A 38 -10.22 -11.56 13.01
CA GLY A 38 -10.97 -11.80 11.78
C GLY A 38 -10.24 -12.67 10.74
N GLY A 39 -9.15 -13.33 11.14
CA GLY A 39 -8.15 -13.90 10.22
C GLY A 39 -7.11 -12.87 9.82
N GLY A 40 -6.04 -13.36 9.20
CA GLY A 40 -4.90 -12.59 8.71
C GLY A 40 -5.16 -11.92 7.36
N HIS A 41 -4.14 -11.87 6.51
CA HIS A 41 -4.18 -11.23 5.21
C HIS A 41 -5.22 -11.86 4.26
N ASN A 42 -5.52 -13.15 4.40
CA ASN A 42 -6.47 -13.86 3.55
C ASN A 42 -7.87 -13.23 3.56
N SER A 43 -8.27 -12.65 4.70
CA SER A 43 -9.55 -11.96 4.87
C SER A 43 -9.65 -10.64 4.10
N TYR A 44 -8.55 -10.17 3.50
CA TYR A 44 -8.45 -8.89 2.80
C TYR A 44 -8.04 -9.03 1.33
N MET A 45 -8.01 -10.25 0.80
CA MET A 45 -7.55 -10.51 -0.57
C MET A 45 -8.36 -9.81 -1.64
N ASP A 46 -9.65 -9.53 -1.40
CA ASP A 46 -10.46 -8.72 -2.33
C ASP A 46 -9.92 -7.29 -2.47
N CYS A 47 -9.53 -6.68 -1.35
CA CYS A 47 -8.91 -5.36 -1.35
C CYS A 47 -7.49 -5.40 -1.93
N VAL A 48 -6.69 -6.42 -1.59
CA VAL A 48 -5.35 -6.62 -2.15
C VAL A 48 -5.44 -6.73 -3.68
N ASN A 49 -6.37 -7.55 -4.18
CA ASN A 49 -6.63 -7.71 -5.60
C ASN A 49 -7.12 -6.41 -6.23
N TYR A 50 -8.02 -5.67 -5.58
CA TYR A 50 -8.46 -4.36 -6.06
C TYR A 50 -7.27 -3.41 -6.26
N PHE A 51 -6.42 -3.21 -5.26
CA PHE A 51 -5.27 -2.32 -5.39
C PHE A 51 -4.26 -2.81 -6.43
N ALA A 52 -3.96 -4.12 -6.47
CA ALA A 52 -3.06 -4.71 -7.46
C ALA A 52 -3.57 -4.50 -8.90
N CYS A 53 -4.87 -4.69 -9.15
CA CYS A 53 -5.49 -4.44 -10.45
C CYS A 53 -5.46 -2.96 -10.88
N HIS A 54 -5.24 -2.03 -9.94
CA HIS A 54 -5.17 -0.59 -10.20
C HIS A 54 -3.73 -0.05 -10.17
N GLY A 55 -2.72 -0.91 -10.34
CA GLY A 55 -1.32 -0.50 -10.51
C GLY A 55 -0.55 -0.27 -9.20
N TYR A 56 -1.07 -0.73 -8.06
CA TYR A 56 -0.34 -0.64 -6.81
C TYR A 56 0.51 -1.90 -6.63
N TYR A 57 1.75 -1.72 -6.17
CA TYR A 57 2.38 -2.82 -5.44
C TYR A 57 1.65 -2.97 -4.11
N VAL A 58 1.29 -4.19 -3.74
CA VAL A 58 0.58 -4.43 -2.47
C VAL A 58 1.39 -5.42 -1.65
N PHE A 59 1.70 -5.02 -0.41
CA PHE A 59 2.28 -5.88 0.60
C PHE A 59 1.25 -6.13 1.70
N SER A 60 0.85 -7.38 1.84
CA SER A 60 -0.06 -7.87 2.88
C SER A 60 0.68 -8.87 3.76
N TYR A 61 0.41 -8.84 5.06
CA TYR A 61 1.10 -9.67 6.04
C TYR A 61 0.11 -10.17 7.09
N ASP A 62 0.50 -11.24 7.79
CA ASP A 62 -0.19 -11.74 8.96
C ASP A 62 0.45 -11.15 10.22
N ALA A 63 -0.35 -10.52 11.08
CA ALA A 63 0.07 -10.07 12.39
C ALA A 63 0.35 -11.27 13.30
N THR A 64 1.10 -11.02 14.37
CA THR A 64 1.51 -12.03 15.35
C THR A 64 0.31 -12.81 15.88
N GLY A 65 0.36 -14.14 15.80
CA GLY A 65 -0.72 -15.03 16.24
C GLY A 65 -1.96 -15.03 15.34
N ASN A 66 -1.82 -14.65 14.07
CA ASN A 66 -2.88 -14.73 13.05
C ASN A 66 -2.42 -15.52 11.82
N ASP A 67 -3.34 -16.26 11.21
CA ASP A 67 -3.12 -17.12 10.03
C ASP A 67 -1.78 -17.88 10.10
N GLU A 68 -0.84 -17.56 9.22
CA GLU A 68 0.44 -18.27 9.08
C GLU A 68 1.56 -17.65 9.92
N SER A 69 1.32 -16.51 10.58
CA SER A 69 2.30 -15.87 11.47
C SER A 69 2.31 -16.52 12.85
N GLU A 70 3.52 -16.84 13.32
CA GLU A 70 3.75 -17.43 14.64
C GLU A 70 3.23 -16.55 15.80
N GLY A 71 3.08 -17.16 16.98
CA GLY A 71 2.70 -16.49 18.22
C GLY A 71 1.55 -17.20 18.95
N GLU A 72 1.63 -17.28 20.28
CA GLU A 72 0.59 -17.90 21.13
C GLU A 72 -0.72 -17.10 21.15
N GLY A 73 -0.72 -15.90 20.57
CA GLY A 73 -1.88 -15.03 20.42
C GLY A 73 -1.48 -13.60 20.05
N VAL A 74 -2.50 -12.77 19.80
CA VAL A 74 -2.39 -11.42 19.23
C VAL A 74 -1.76 -10.35 20.13
N GLY A 75 -1.36 -10.64 21.36
CA GLY A 75 -0.66 -9.69 22.25
C GLY A 75 -1.43 -8.41 22.65
N GLY A 76 -2.67 -8.22 22.17
CA GLY A 76 -3.52 -7.05 22.42
C GLY A 76 -3.41 -5.97 21.35
N LEU A 77 -4.13 -4.85 21.51
CA LEU A 77 -4.20 -3.78 20.51
C LEU A 77 -2.82 -3.21 20.10
N PRO A 78 -1.85 -2.99 21.02
CA PRO A 78 -0.55 -2.44 20.65
C PRO A 78 0.28 -3.34 19.73
N GLN A 79 0.06 -4.66 19.73
CA GLN A 79 0.82 -5.59 18.90
C GLN A 79 0.66 -5.29 17.40
N GLY A 80 -0.54 -4.88 16.98
CA GLY A 80 -0.79 -4.52 15.57
C GLY A 80 0.00 -3.28 15.13
N VAL A 81 0.28 -2.36 16.04
CA VAL A 81 1.14 -1.19 15.78
C VAL A 81 2.59 -1.65 15.58
N ILE A 82 3.06 -2.58 16.42
CA ILE A 82 4.41 -3.12 16.38
C ILE A 82 4.61 -3.90 15.07
N ASP A 83 3.68 -4.79 14.74
CA ASP A 83 3.76 -5.63 13.54
C ASP A 83 3.69 -4.78 12.27
N LEU A 84 2.87 -3.73 12.25
CA LEU A 84 2.82 -2.77 11.15
C LEU A 84 4.13 -1.98 11.00
N ASP A 85 4.77 -1.56 12.09
CA ASP A 85 6.09 -0.90 12.01
C ASP A 85 7.14 -1.84 11.40
N TYR A 86 7.16 -3.12 11.81
CA TYR A 86 8.05 -4.12 11.20
C TYR A 86 7.73 -4.40 9.73
N ALA A 87 6.45 -4.47 9.36
CA ALA A 87 6.03 -4.62 7.97
C ALA A 87 6.49 -3.45 7.10
N ILE A 88 6.36 -2.21 7.60
CA ILE A 88 6.88 -1.01 6.93
C ILE A 88 8.39 -1.08 6.80
N THR A 89 9.13 -1.41 7.87
CA THR A 89 10.59 -1.56 7.83
C THR A 89 11.02 -2.62 6.83
N PHE A 90 10.36 -3.78 6.79
CA PHE A 90 10.65 -4.82 5.80
C PHE A 90 10.46 -4.31 4.37
N VAL A 91 9.36 -3.61 4.11
CA VAL A 91 9.09 -3.00 2.80
C VAL A 91 10.14 -1.95 2.42
N GLU A 92 10.57 -1.11 3.38
CA GLU A 92 11.55 -0.06 3.15
C GLU A 92 12.97 -0.62 2.91
N GLU A 93 13.36 -1.65 3.65
CA GLU A 93 14.77 -2.08 3.76
C GLU A 93 15.09 -3.39 3.02
N SER A 94 14.09 -4.21 2.65
CA SER A 94 14.35 -5.53 2.04
C SER A 94 14.98 -5.47 0.63
N GLY A 95 14.96 -4.31 -0.02
CA GLY A 95 15.39 -4.16 -1.42
C GLY A 95 14.52 -4.89 -2.44
N LYS A 96 13.41 -5.50 -2.02
CA LYS A 96 12.47 -6.24 -2.88
C LYS A 96 11.46 -5.35 -3.59
N PHE A 97 11.30 -4.11 -3.11
CA PHE A 97 10.30 -3.17 -3.61
C PHE A 97 10.97 -1.90 -4.15
N PRO A 98 10.41 -1.28 -5.20
CA PRO A 98 10.88 0.01 -5.68
C PRO A 98 10.74 1.09 -4.62
N SER A 99 11.53 2.15 -4.76
CA SER A 99 11.49 3.31 -3.86
C SER A 99 10.28 4.20 -4.13
N LEU A 100 9.08 3.72 -3.78
CA LEU A 100 7.80 4.41 -3.97
C LEU A 100 7.24 4.97 -2.65
N PRO A 101 6.39 6.02 -2.71
CA PRO A 101 5.58 6.42 -1.57
C PRO A 101 4.77 5.26 -1.00
N ILE A 102 4.63 5.22 0.32
CA ILE A 102 3.89 4.16 1.01
C ILE A 102 2.50 4.67 1.39
N VAL A 103 1.48 3.94 0.97
CA VAL A 103 0.10 4.12 1.43
C VAL A 103 -0.24 3.00 2.40
N LEU A 104 -0.70 3.35 3.58
CA LEU A 104 -1.12 2.41 4.59
C LEU A 104 -2.64 2.26 4.52
N PHE A 105 -3.11 1.02 4.42
CA PHE A 105 -4.53 0.69 4.47
C PHE A 105 -4.82 -0.18 5.70
N GLY A 106 -5.87 0.16 6.44
CA GLY A 106 -6.32 -0.64 7.56
C GLY A 106 -7.78 -0.36 7.93
N HIS A 107 -8.49 -1.41 8.34
CA HIS A 107 -9.85 -1.35 8.90
C HIS A 107 -9.80 -1.76 10.37
N SER A 108 -10.70 -1.25 11.22
CA SER A 108 -10.80 -1.56 12.67
C SER A 108 -9.42 -1.58 13.38
N TRP A 109 -8.90 -2.74 13.81
CA TRP A 109 -7.57 -2.84 14.44
C TRP A 109 -6.42 -2.43 13.52
N GLY A 110 -6.50 -2.76 12.23
CA GLY A 110 -5.58 -2.24 11.23
C GLY A 110 -5.69 -0.72 11.11
N GLY A 111 -6.91 -0.17 11.16
CA GLY A 111 -7.13 1.29 11.15
C GLY A 111 -6.56 2.00 12.38
N TYR A 112 -6.70 1.40 13.56
CA TYR A 112 -6.02 1.83 14.79
C TYR A 112 -4.50 1.82 14.58
N SER A 113 -3.97 0.70 14.08
CA SER A 113 -2.52 0.52 13.87
C SER A 113 -1.96 1.57 12.91
N VAL A 114 -2.58 1.74 11.73
CA VAL A 114 -2.22 2.76 10.73
C VAL A 114 -2.24 4.17 11.33
N SER A 115 -3.29 4.52 12.09
CA SER A 115 -3.36 5.83 12.74
C SER A 115 -2.22 6.04 13.73
N SER A 116 -1.86 5.00 14.49
CA SER A 116 -0.80 5.05 15.49
C SER A 116 0.59 5.21 14.86
N VAL A 117 0.98 4.43 13.85
CA VAL A 117 2.31 4.57 13.22
C VAL A 117 2.50 5.90 12.48
N LEU A 118 1.42 6.55 12.01
CA LEU A 118 1.51 7.88 11.42
C LEU A 118 1.91 8.97 12.40
N THR A 119 1.80 8.73 13.72
CA THR A 119 2.32 9.66 14.74
C THR A 119 3.84 9.60 14.86
N TYR A 120 4.49 8.58 14.31
CA TYR A 120 5.94 8.44 14.33
C TYR A 120 6.59 9.23 13.17
N PRO A 121 7.77 9.82 13.38
CA PRO A 121 8.50 10.45 12.29
C PRO A 121 8.79 9.44 11.17
N PRO A 122 8.66 9.82 9.89
CA PRO A 122 9.00 8.96 8.76
C PRO A 122 10.51 8.69 8.71
N ARG A 123 10.90 7.45 8.39
CA ARG A 123 12.33 7.04 8.30
C ARG A 123 12.95 7.50 6.99
N SER A 124 12.32 7.20 5.86
CA SER A 124 12.89 7.48 4.53
C SER A 124 11.86 7.88 3.49
N LYS A 125 10.63 7.35 3.57
CA LYS A 125 9.56 7.58 2.60
C LYS A 125 8.38 8.32 3.24
N SER A 126 7.71 9.15 2.45
CA SER A 126 6.42 9.73 2.84
C SER A 126 5.37 8.63 2.99
N ARG A 127 4.64 8.67 4.12
CA ARG A 127 3.57 7.72 4.47
C ARG A 127 2.23 8.44 4.43
N TYR A 128 1.26 7.87 3.74
CA TYR A 128 -0.12 8.37 3.68
C TYR A 128 -1.07 7.28 4.21
N SER A 129 -2.18 7.66 4.85
CA SER A 129 -3.21 6.69 5.29
C SER A 129 -4.46 6.77 4.41
N VAL A 130 -5.03 5.60 4.12
CA VAL A 130 -6.37 5.42 3.58
C VAL A 130 -7.14 4.51 4.52
N PHE A 131 -8.24 5.03 5.08
CA PHE A 131 -9.15 4.25 5.92
C PHE A 131 -10.23 3.60 5.06
N GLY A 132 -10.32 2.27 5.09
CA GLY A 132 -11.51 1.54 4.63
C GLY A 132 -12.53 1.49 5.77
N PHE A 133 -13.77 1.89 5.50
CA PHE A 133 -14.92 1.72 6.40
C PHE A 133 -15.75 0.51 5.98
#